data_AF-A0A367FAC8-F1
#
_entry.id   AF-A0A367FAC8-F1
#
_cell.length_a   1.000
_cell.length_b   1.000
_cell.length_c   1.000
_cell.angle_alpha   90.00
_cell.angle_beta   90.00
_cell.angle_gamma   90.00
#
_symmetry.space_group_name_H-M   'P 1'
#
loop_
_entity.id
_entity.type
_entity.pdbx_description
1 polymer ?
#
loop_
_entity_poly.entity_id
_entity_poly.type
_entity_poly.pdbx_seq_one_letter_code
_entity_poly.pdbx_strand_id
1 'polypeptide(L)'
;MFYAKWTYIAAHWRGAVHVKDLDEAPAPRISGGPGEPGTAVDDALSAHIGALSDRGVKVRVLDRAEHPVEGEDGPHTAVYVECEIGGTILWGVGIDSNSTVALFKGVASALNRAYRT
;
A
#
# COMPACT_ATOMS: atom_id res chain seq x y z
N MET A 1 12.32 5.60 -20.84
CA MET A 1 12.91 6.46 -19.79
C MET A 1 11.90 6.56 -18.64
N PHE A 2 11.92 5.58 -17.71
CA PHE A 2 10.96 5.41 -16.61
C PHE A 2 11.70 5.15 -15.27
N TYR A 3 12.80 5.86 -15.02
CA TYR A 3 13.80 5.47 -14.01
C TYR A 3 13.80 6.34 -12.74
N ALA A 4 12.93 7.36 -12.64
CA ALA A 4 13.09 8.41 -11.61
C ALA A 4 12.29 8.20 -10.31
N LYS A 5 11.20 7.40 -10.29
CA LYS A 5 10.35 7.25 -9.08
C LYS A 5 10.88 6.16 -8.13
N TRP A 6 11.49 5.10 -8.65
CA TRP A 6 12.00 3.96 -7.86
C TRP A 6 13.22 4.30 -7.00
N THR A 7 14.15 5.10 -7.50
CA THR A 7 15.38 5.49 -6.78
C THR A 7 15.10 6.30 -5.51
N TYR A 8 13.98 7.03 -5.48
CA TYR A 8 13.63 7.87 -4.32
C TYR A 8 13.14 7.04 -3.11
N ILE A 9 12.44 5.93 -3.39
CA ILE A 9 11.86 5.04 -2.37
C ILE A 9 12.95 4.20 -1.68
N ALA A 10 13.95 3.73 -2.43
CA ALA A 10 15.06 2.95 -1.87
C ALA A 10 16.06 3.82 -1.06
N ALA A 11 16.28 5.08 -1.45
CA ALA A 11 17.31 5.94 -0.87
C ALA A 11 17.05 6.41 0.58
N HIS A 12 15.81 6.29 1.09
CA HIS A 12 15.43 6.75 2.44
C HIS A 12 15.09 5.61 3.41
N TRP A 13 15.35 4.36 3.03
CA TRP A 13 15.00 3.18 3.81
C TRP A 13 16.14 2.79 4.78
N ARG A 14 15.85 2.76 6.09
CA ARG A 14 16.81 2.43 7.17
C ARG A 14 16.36 1.29 8.10
N GLY A 15 15.44 0.43 7.68
CA GLY A 15 14.93 -0.67 8.51
C GLY A 15 15.06 -2.01 7.80
N ALA A 16 15.94 -2.88 8.25
CA ALA A 16 16.16 -4.20 7.66
C ALA A 16 14.88 -5.06 7.69
N VAL A 17 14.21 -5.17 6.54
CA VAL A 17 13.42 -6.34 6.18
C VAL A 17 14.26 -7.08 5.14
N HIS A 18 14.40 -8.40 5.26
CA HIS A 18 15.06 -9.19 4.22
C HIS A 18 14.24 -9.08 2.92
N VAL A 19 14.54 -8.08 2.10
CA VAL A 19 14.04 -7.92 0.74
C VAL A 19 14.89 -8.85 -0.12
N LYS A 20 14.46 -10.10 -0.25
CA LYS A 20 14.88 -10.94 -1.38
C LYS A 20 13.94 -10.58 -2.54
N ASP A 21 14.55 -10.17 -3.63
CA ASP A 21 13.97 -10.14 -4.98
C ASP A 21 13.01 -8.96 -5.28
N LEU A 22 13.57 -7.78 -5.63
CA LEU A 22 12.81 -6.64 -6.18
C LEU A 22 13.52 -5.98 -7.39
N ASP A 23 14.14 -6.75 -8.28
CA ASP A 23 14.71 -6.19 -9.51
C ASP A 23 13.74 -6.14 -10.70
N GLU A 24 12.54 -6.73 -10.62
CA GLU A 24 11.63 -6.81 -11.77
C GLU A 24 10.15 -6.64 -11.35
N ALA A 25 9.71 -5.41 -11.10
CA ALA A 25 8.28 -5.11 -11.03
C ALA A 25 7.94 -3.81 -11.78
N PRO A 26 7.03 -3.82 -12.77
CA PRO A 26 6.58 -2.60 -13.43
C PRO A 26 5.84 -1.70 -12.43
N ALA A 27 6.03 -0.38 -12.56
CA ALA A 27 5.39 0.60 -11.67
C ALA A 27 3.86 0.49 -11.75
N PRO A 28 3.16 0.19 -10.64
CA PRO A 28 1.71 0.19 -10.64
C PRO A 28 1.18 1.63 -10.54
N ARG A 29 0.11 1.89 -11.27
CA ARG A 29 -0.70 3.10 -11.19
C ARG A 29 -1.92 2.79 -10.33
N ILE A 30 -2.43 3.79 -9.61
CA ILE A 30 -3.85 3.81 -9.25
C ILE A 30 -4.64 3.68 -10.56
N SER A 31 -5.36 2.56 -10.74
CA SER A 31 -6.43 2.49 -11.73
C SER A 31 -7.53 3.45 -11.30
N GLY A 32 -7.94 4.35 -12.19
CA GLY A 32 -8.91 5.39 -11.87
C GLY A 32 -8.34 6.78 -12.08
N GLY A 33 -8.19 7.19 -13.35
CA GLY A 33 -8.14 8.61 -13.66
C GLY A 33 -9.44 9.30 -13.20
N PRO A 34 -9.46 10.63 -12.99
CA PRO A 34 -10.69 11.34 -12.69
C PRO A 34 -11.80 11.00 -13.71
N GLY A 35 -12.86 10.32 -13.27
CA GLY A 35 -14.02 9.95 -14.09
C GLY A 35 -14.09 8.48 -14.56
N GLU A 36 -13.10 7.64 -14.27
CA GLU A 36 -13.21 6.19 -14.47
C GLU A 36 -13.85 5.52 -13.24
N PRO A 37 -14.76 4.54 -13.42
CA PRO A 37 -15.30 3.78 -12.31
C PRO A 37 -14.17 3.03 -11.59
N GLY A 38 -14.14 3.14 -10.26
CA GLY A 38 -13.18 2.42 -9.42
C GLY A 38 -13.35 0.90 -9.56
N THR A 39 -12.29 0.15 -9.26
CA THR A 39 -12.42 -1.30 -9.11
C THR A 39 -13.13 -1.65 -7.81
N ALA A 40 -13.64 -2.88 -7.67
CA ALA A 40 -14.22 -3.34 -6.41
C ALA A 40 -13.24 -3.22 -5.22
N VAL A 41 -11.93 -3.29 -5.48
CA VAL A 41 -10.87 -3.06 -4.48
C VAL A 41 -10.81 -1.59 -4.08
N ASP A 42 -10.94 -0.66 -5.03
CA ASP A 42 -10.92 0.78 -4.78
C ASP A 42 -12.19 1.24 -4.03
N ASP A 43 -13.35 0.63 -4.33
CA ASP A 43 -14.59 0.86 -3.57
C ASP A 43 -14.48 0.33 -2.13
N ALA A 44 -13.94 -0.87 -1.95
CA ALA A 44 -13.71 -1.46 -0.63
C ALA A 44 -12.70 -0.63 0.19
N LEU A 45 -11.64 -0.13 -0.45
CA LEU A 45 -10.69 0.79 0.17
C LEU A 45 -11.35 2.10 0.59
N SER A 46 -12.16 2.70 -0.29
CA SER A 46 -12.87 3.95 -0.02
C SER A 46 -13.84 3.79 1.16
N ALA A 47 -14.58 2.68 1.20
CA ALA A 47 -15.45 2.35 2.34
C ALA A 47 -14.66 2.16 3.64
N HIS A 48 -13.51 1.48 3.57
CA HIS A 48 -12.65 1.26 4.73
C HIS A 48 -12.10 2.58 5.29
N ILE A 49 -11.62 3.48 4.43
CA ILE A 49 -11.13 4.82 4.81
C ILE A 49 -12.26 5.70 5.36
N GLY A 50 -13.47 5.60 4.78
CA GLY A 50 -14.66 6.26 5.29
C GLY A 50 -14.95 5.85 6.74
N ALA A 51 -14.96 4.55 7.02
CA ALA A 51 -15.18 4.03 8.37
C ALA A 51 -14.09 4.45 9.39
N LEU A 52 -12.84 4.61 8.95
CA LEU A 52 -11.76 5.17 9.78
C LEU A 52 -11.98 6.66 10.05
N SER A 53 -12.42 7.41 9.03
CA SER A 53 -12.72 8.84 9.13
C SER A 53 -13.87 9.12 10.10
N ASP A 54 -14.93 8.30 10.08
CA ASP A 54 -16.04 8.37 11.04
C ASP A 54 -15.59 8.19 12.50
N ARG A 55 -14.43 7.55 12.70
CA ARG A 55 -13.79 7.34 14.01
C ARG A 55 -12.72 8.38 14.34
N GLY A 56 -12.62 9.45 13.54
CA GLY A 56 -11.65 10.53 13.72
C GLY A 56 -10.25 10.26 13.17
N VAL A 57 -10.04 9.14 12.48
CA VAL A 57 -8.74 8.76 11.91
C VAL A 57 -8.68 9.21 10.46
N LYS A 58 -7.95 10.30 10.19
CA LYS A 58 -7.78 10.85 8.83
C LYS A 58 -6.67 10.12 8.08
N VAL A 59 -7.05 9.38 7.04
CA VAL A 59 -6.14 8.63 6.15
C VAL A 59 -6.46 9.01 4.72
N ARG A 60 -5.42 9.25 3.92
CA ARG A 60 -5.54 9.37 2.47
C ARG A 60 -4.53 8.44 1.82
N VAL A 61 -5.01 7.51 0.99
CA VAL A 61 -4.11 6.66 0.19
C VAL A 61 -3.67 7.44 -1.05
N LEU A 62 -2.37 7.55 -1.25
CA LEU A 62 -1.73 8.33 -2.32
C LEU A 62 -1.31 7.44 -3.49
N ASP A 63 -0.88 6.22 -3.20
CA ASP A 63 -0.46 5.24 -4.20
C ASP A 63 -0.54 3.82 -3.63
N ARG A 64 -0.70 2.82 -4.52
CA ARG A 64 -0.66 1.41 -4.13
C ARG A 64 0.00 0.53 -5.19
N ALA A 65 0.71 -0.49 -4.73
CA ALA A 65 1.39 -1.47 -5.55
C ALA A 65 1.05 -2.89 -5.08
N GLU A 66 0.78 -3.78 -6.01
CA GLU A 66 0.54 -5.20 -5.72
C GLU A 66 1.61 -6.05 -6.39
N HIS A 67 2.08 -7.07 -5.69
CA HIS A 67 3.04 -8.04 -6.20
C HIS A 67 2.62 -9.45 -5.77
N PRO A 68 2.36 -10.37 -6.71
CA PRO A 68 2.18 -11.78 -6.38
C PRO A 68 3.44 -12.32 -5.70
N VAL A 69 3.28 -13.06 -4.62
CA VAL A 69 4.38 -13.68 -3.88
C VAL A 69 4.01 -15.12 -3.55
N GLU A 70 4.99 -16.02 -3.53
CA GLU A 70 4.79 -17.38 -3.07
C GLU A 70 5.00 -17.45 -1.55
N GLY A 71 4.05 -18.01 -0.82
CA GLY A 71 4.18 -18.31 0.60
C GLY A 71 4.21 -19.81 0.86
N GLU A 72 4.48 -20.20 2.11
CA GLU A 72 4.54 -21.62 2.49
C GLU A 72 3.19 -22.34 2.29
N ASP A 73 2.08 -21.61 2.39
CA ASP A 73 0.72 -22.12 2.24
C ASP A 73 0.12 -21.87 0.84
N GLY A 74 0.94 -21.44 -0.13
CA GLY A 74 0.57 -21.21 -1.52
C GLY A 74 0.67 -19.75 -1.97
N PRO A 75 -0.07 -19.35 -3.02
CA PRO A 75 0.07 -18.02 -3.62
C PRO A 75 -0.56 -16.94 -2.73
N HIS A 76 0.19 -15.86 -2.53
CA HIS A 76 -0.25 -14.66 -1.86
C HIS A 76 -0.02 -13.42 -2.71
N THR A 77 -0.53 -12.29 -2.23
CA THR A 77 -0.26 -10.97 -2.77
C THR A 77 0.34 -10.08 -1.68
N ALA A 78 1.51 -9.52 -1.95
CA ALA A 78 2.05 -8.42 -1.18
C ALA A 78 1.50 -7.09 -1.74
N VAL A 79 0.95 -6.27 -0.86
CA VAL A 79 0.44 -4.94 -1.20
C VAL A 79 1.22 -3.89 -0.43
N TYR A 80 1.84 -2.98 -1.17
CA TYR A 80 2.53 -1.80 -0.65
C TYR A 80 1.64 -0.59 -0.85
N VAL A 81 1.46 0.22 0.18
CA VAL A 81 0.56 1.37 0.15
C VAL A 81 1.24 2.61 0.72
N GLU A 82 1.12 3.73 0.01
CA GLU A 82 1.54 5.04 0.47
C GLU A 82 0.33 5.78 1.06
N CYS A 83 0.39 6.11 2.33
CA CYS A 83 -0.69 6.79 3.04
C CYS A 83 -0.21 8.13 3.60
N GLU A 84 -1.00 9.18 3.44
CA GLU A 84 -0.92 10.36 4.28
C GLU A 84 -1.82 10.17 5.50
N ILE A 85 -1.23 10.26 6.70
CA ILE A 85 -1.89 10.05 7.98
C ILE A 85 -1.50 11.20 8.90
N GLY A 86 -2.47 11.99 9.34
CA GLY A 86 -2.21 13.14 10.21
C GLY A 86 -1.19 14.14 9.64
N GLY A 87 -1.10 14.28 8.32
CA GLY A 87 -0.16 15.17 7.63
C GLY A 87 1.24 14.58 7.41
N THR A 88 1.48 13.31 7.78
CA THR A 88 2.74 12.60 7.53
C THR A 88 2.53 11.52 6.47
N ILE A 89 3.45 11.44 5.50
CA ILE A 89 3.44 10.38 4.49
C ILE A 89 4.18 9.15 5.02
N LEU A 90 3.49 8.02 5.04
CA LEU A 90 3.94 6.76 5.60
C LEU A 90 3.59 5.61 4.66
N TRP A 91 4.56 4.74 4.44
CA TRP A 91 4.35 3.49 3.73
C TRP A 91 3.90 2.36 4.67
N GLY A 92 3.03 1.50 4.16
CA GLY A 92 2.59 0.28 4.80
C GLY A 92 2.71 -0.90 3.85
N VAL A 93 2.85 -2.10 4.42
CA VAL A 93 2.87 -3.35 3.66
C VAL A 93 1.94 -4.36 4.31
N GLY A 94 1.20 -5.09 3.50
CA GLY A 94 0.38 -6.22 3.94
C GLY A 94 0.49 -7.37 2.97
N ILE A 95 0.45 -8.59 3.51
CA ILE A 95 0.53 -9.83 2.74
C ILE A 95 -0.64 -10.71 3.14
N ASP A 96 -1.36 -11.21 2.14
CA ASP A 96 -2.49 -12.11 2.29
C ASP A 96 -2.77 -12.86 0.99
N SER A 97 -3.44 -14.01 1.02
CA SER A 97 -3.90 -14.69 -0.19
C SER A 97 -5.03 -13.94 -0.90
N ASN A 98 -5.68 -12.99 -0.22
CA ASN A 98 -6.65 -12.06 -0.79
C ASN A 98 -6.04 -10.65 -0.89
N SER A 99 -5.95 -10.09 -2.10
CA SER A 99 -5.34 -8.77 -2.32
C SER A 99 -6.04 -7.63 -1.58
N THR A 100 -7.37 -7.67 -1.43
CA THR A 100 -8.13 -6.68 -0.64
C THR A 100 -7.75 -6.75 0.83
N VAL A 101 -7.57 -7.96 1.39
CA VAL A 101 -7.14 -8.13 2.79
C VAL A 101 -5.69 -7.68 2.96
N ALA A 102 -4.81 -8.00 2.00
CA ALA A 102 -3.43 -7.54 1.99
C ALA A 102 -3.35 -6.00 1.96
N LEU A 103 -4.19 -5.33 1.15
CA LEU A 103 -4.32 -3.88 1.13
C LEU A 103 -4.71 -3.30 2.50
N PHE A 104 -5.73 -3.85 3.16
CA PHE A 104 -6.15 -3.40 4.49
C PHE A 104 -5.06 -3.60 5.54
N LYS A 105 -4.35 -4.73 5.49
CA LYS A 105 -3.16 -4.97 6.32
C LYS A 105 -2.07 -3.91 6.06
N GLY A 106 -1.87 -3.52 4.80
CA GLY A 106 -0.97 -2.43 4.42
C GLY A 106 -1.37 -1.09 5.05
N VAL A 107 -2.64 -0.70 4.97
CA VAL A 107 -3.13 0.54 5.60
C VAL A 107 -2.97 0.49 7.12
N ALA A 108 -3.31 -0.64 7.75
CA ALA A 108 -3.09 -0.86 9.18
C ALA A 108 -1.61 -0.77 9.58
N SER A 109 -0.70 -1.29 8.74
CA SER A 109 0.74 -1.15 8.93
C SER A 109 1.17 0.32 8.92
N ALA A 110 0.68 1.14 7.98
CA ALA A 110 0.99 2.57 7.93
C ALA A 110 0.44 3.31 9.16
N LEU A 111 -0.79 3.00 9.59
CA LEU A 111 -1.41 3.55 10.81
C LEU A 111 -0.61 3.21 12.07
N ASN A 112 -0.22 1.95 12.23
CA ASN A 112 0.60 1.52 13.38
C ASN A 112 1.94 2.27 13.43
N ARG A 113 2.53 2.58 12.28
CA ARG A 113 3.74 3.42 12.23
C ARG A 113 3.43 4.87 12.65
N ALA A 114 2.31 5.42 12.21
CA ALA A 114 1.90 6.78 12.57
C ALA A 114 1.74 6.97 14.08
N TYR A 115 1.13 5.99 14.76
CA TYR A 115 0.83 6.08 16.20
C TYR A 115 1.94 5.58 17.13
N ARG A 116 3.04 5.05 16.60
CA ARG A 116 4.22 4.65 17.39
C ARG A 116 5.31 5.72 17.46
N THR A 117 5.12 6.84 16.75
CA THR A 117 6.07 7.96 16.70
C THR A 117 5.64 9.03 17.67
#